data_AF-A0A429XAK7-F1
#
_entry.id   AF-A0A429XAK7-F1
#
_cell.length_a   1.000
_cell.length_b   1.000
_cell.length_c   1.000
_cell.angle_alpha   90.00
_cell.angle_beta   90.00
_cell.angle_gamma   90.00
#
_symmetry.space_group_name_H-M   'P 1'
#
loop_
_entity.id
_entity.type
_entity.pdbx_description
1 polymer ?
#
loop_
_entity_poly.entity_id
_entity_poly.type
_entity_poly.pdbx_seq_one_letter_code
_entity_poly.pdbx_strand_id
1 'polypeptide(L)'
;MDMELGIIGMGITSQDVLENRMSFIDSRSLFQEIKVAIKNYIQKEFVFTEHKGIHYEIENKTKVELHLLNDSNSLVSLTYGVLTFEDGRILDYAKALLVKQEGEQSIIKQLEFKQDTKTFEITNYEKVEDSQIVAWSSIMERNNNDGLLKELETAGQTIGTQAFGDFCLPGGYQYCGKKCGNCKTCTAGGGGAIKNKVDGCCYIHDECYKKHSTKRCANCDRALISCVSNPINHREGPIAADAVALFFMGKCGYVP
;
A
#
# COMPACT_ATOMS: atom_id res chain seq x y z
N MET A 1 26.15 9.13 -2.50
CA MET A 1 25.22 10.20 -2.90
C MET A 1 23.89 9.50 -3.05
N ASP A 2 22.94 9.74 -2.13
CA ASP A 2 21.65 9.07 -2.19
C ASP A 2 20.87 9.69 -3.36
N MET A 3 20.66 8.91 -4.42
CA MET A 3 19.93 9.38 -5.59
C MET A 3 18.46 9.61 -5.21
N GLU A 4 17.91 10.77 -5.57
CA GLU A 4 16.47 11.04 -5.43
C GLU A 4 15.70 10.24 -6.47
N LEU A 5 15.49 8.95 -6.17
CA LEU A 5 14.63 8.10 -6.99
C LEU A 5 13.19 8.59 -6.94
N GLY A 6 12.57 8.72 -8.11
CA GLY A 6 11.14 8.93 -8.32
C GLY A 6 10.44 7.70 -8.93
N ILE A 7 9.13 7.84 -9.18
CA ILE A 7 8.33 6.84 -9.90
C ILE A 7 8.26 7.23 -11.39
N ILE A 8 8.64 6.34 -12.28
CA ILE A 8 8.61 6.57 -13.73
C ILE A 8 7.18 6.52 -14.28
N GLY A 9 6.23 5.85 -13.63
CA GLY A 9 4.81 5.86 -14.02
C GLY A 9 3.97 5.02 -13.08
N MET A 10 2.67 5.33 -12.96
CA MET A 10 1.71 4.58 -12.13
C MET A 10 0.41 4.36 -12.91
N GLY A 11 -0.11 3.15 -12.87
CA GLY A 11 -1.32 2.77 -13.58
C GLY A 11 -2.14 1.72 -12.85
N ILE A 12 -3.38 1.57 -13.28
CA ILE A 12 -4.22 0.42 -12.92
C ILE A 12 -3.88 -0.75 -13.81
N THR A 13 -3.83 -1.92 -13.20
CA THR A 13 -3.71 -3.17 -13.92
C THR A 13 -5.08 -3.54 -14.49
N SER A 14 -5.17 -3.67 -15.82
CA SER A 14 -6.40 -4.02 -16.51
C SER A 14 -6.88 -5.42 -16.15
N GLN A 15 -8.18 -5.67 -16.28
CA GLN A 15 -8.81 -6.92 -15.83
C GLN A 15 -8.22 -8.18 -16.50
N ASP A 16 -7.93 -8.11 -17.79
CA ASP A 16 -7.29 -9.19 -18.57
C ASP A 16 -5.86 -9.49 -18.08
N VAL A 17 -5.14 -8.46 -17.63
CA VAL A 17 -3.82 -8.65 -17.01
C VAL A 17 -3.97 -9.24 -15.62
N LEU A 18 -4.95 -8.81 -14.82
CA LEU A 18 -5.21 -9.31 -13.47
C LEU A 18 -5.46 -10.83 -13.44
N GLU A 19 -6.27 -11.35 -14.37
CA GLU A 19 -6.55 -12.78 -14.49
C GLU A 19 -5.28 -13.61 -14.71
N ASN A 20 -4.42 -13.14 -15.62
CA ASN A 20 -3.12 -13.77 -15.87
C ASN A 20 -2.19 -13.63 -14.66
N ARG A 21 -2.24 -12.50 -13.96
CA ARG A 21 -1.41 -12.23 -12.77
C ARG A 21 -1.81 -13.05 -11.56
N MET A 22 -3.06 -13.47 -11.43
CA MET A 22 -3.47 -14.32 -10.31
C MET A 22 -2.67 -15.62 -10.27
N SER A 23 -2.44 -16.26 -11.43
CA SER A 23 -1.62 -17.48 -11.50
C SER A 23 -0.19 -17.28 -11.01
N PHE A 24 0.40 -16.12 -11.32
CA PHE A 24 1.72 -15.73 -10.84
C PHE A 24 1.72 -15.49 -9.33
N ILE A 25 0.73 -14.76 -8.79
CA ILE A 25 0.58 -14.50 -7.36
C ILE A 25 0.36 -15.81 -6.60
N ASP A 26 -0.50 -16.70 -7.09
CA ASP A 26 -0.75 -18.02 -6.51
C ASP A 26 0.51 -18.90 -6.51
N SER A 27 1.45 -18.69 -7.43
CA SER A 27 2.72 -19.43 -7.41
C SER A 27 3.70 -18.96 -6.32
N ARG A 28 3.45 -17.82 -5.66
CA ARG A 28 4.35 -17.25 -4.65
C ARG A 28 4.20 -17.96 -3.31
N SER A 29 5.33 -18.31 -2.68
CA SER A 29 5.32 -19.00 -1.37
C SER A 29 4.66 -18.15 -0.29
N LEU A 30 4.99 -16.85 -0.20
CA LEU A 30 4.41 -15.96 0.80
C LEU A 30 2.89 -15.85 0.65
N PHE A 31 2.39 -15.85 -0.59
CA PHE A 31 0.96 -15.81 -0.86
C PHE A 31 0.25 -17.07 -0.35
N GLN A 32 0.84 -18.25 -0.56
CA GLN A 32 0.29 -19.49 -0.01
C GLN A 32 0.35 -19.51 1.52
N GLU A 33 1.45 -19.03 2.11
CA GLU A 33 1.60 -18.94 3.55
C GLU A 33 0.57 -17.99 4.19
N ILE A 34 0.33 -16.80 3.60
CA ILE A 34 -0.70 -15.90 4.12
C ILE A 34 -2.10 -16.49 3.94
N LYS A 35 -2.37 -17.23 2.85
CA LYS A 35 -3.66 -17.92 2.69
C LYS A 35 -3.90 -18.93 3.81
N VAL A 36 -2.88 -19.72 4.16
CA VAL A 36 -2.94 -20.66 5.29
C VAL A 36 -3.15 -19.91 6.60
N ALA A 37 -2.42 -18.82 6.83
CA ALA A 37 -2.56 -18.01 8.06
C ALA A 37 -3.97 -17.40 8.20
N ILE A 38 -4.51 -16.85 7.11
CA ILE A 38 -5.89 -16.31 7.05
C ILE A 38 -6.89 -17.43 7.34
N LYS A 39 -6.81 -18.56 6.62
CA LYS A 39 -7.71 -19.70 6.80
C LYS A 39 -7.68 -20.21 8.25
N ASN A 40 -6.50 -20.34 8.85
CA ASN A 40 -6.35 -20.74 10.25
C ASN A 40 -6.95 -19.70 11.22
N TYR A 41 -6.93 -18.42 10.88
CA TYR A 41 -7.51 -17.39 11.71
C TYR A 41 -9.05 -17.37 11.64
N ILE A 42 -9.60 -17.39 10.42
CA ILE A 42 -11.06 -17.32 10.19
C ILE A 42 -11.76 -18.66 10.31
N GLN A 43 -11.01 -19.78 10.32
CA GLN A 43 -11.52 -21.16 10.40
C GLN A 43 -12.51 -21.49 9.27
N LYS A 44 -12.25 -20.98 8.06
CA LYS A 44 -13.12 -21.09 6.90
C LYS A 44 -12.29 -21.07 5.61
N GLU A 45 -12.73 -21.80 4.59
CA GLU A 45 -12.26 -21.59 3.23
C GLU A 45 -12.70 -20.22 2.70
N PHE A 46 -11.88 -19.62 1.87
CA PHE A 46 -12.17 -18.33 1.26
C PHE A 46 -11.67 -18.32 -0.19
N VAL A 47 -12.34 -17.54 -1.02
CA VAL A 47 -12.00 -17.37 -2.44
C VAL A 47 -12.13 -15.89 -2.76
N PHE A 48 -11.07 -15.28 -3.26
CA PHE A 48 -11.12 -13.87 -3.65
C PHE A 48 -12.08 -13.70 -4.82
N THR A 49 -13.13 -12.91 -4.61
CA THR A 49 -14.17 -12.60 -5.59
C THR A 49 -13.92 -11.29 -6.31
N GLU A 50 -13.10 -10.41 -5.73
CA GLU A 50 -12.69 -9.15 -6.34
C GLU A 50 -11.17 -9.06 -6.38
N HIS A 51 -10.64 -8.56 -7.50
CA HIS A 51 -9.23 -8.29 -7.71
C HIS A 51 -9.08 -6.93 -8.34
N LYS A 52 -8.36 -6.03 -7.67
CA LYS A 52 -7.88 -4.76 -8.23
C LYS A 52 -6.37 -4.75 -8.15
N GLY A 53 -5.71 -4.01 -9.03
CA GLY A 53 -4.27 -3.84 -8.95
C GLY A 53 -3.80 -2.50 -9.46
N ILE A 54 -2.73 -2.01 -8.86
CA ILE A 54 -1.94 -0.91 -9.40
C ILE A 54 -0.52 -1.40 -9.66
N HIS A 55 0.14 -0.78 -10.63
CA HIS A 55 1.54 -1.04 -10.93
C HIS A 55 2.28 0.26 -11.13
N TYR A 56 3.57 0.27 -10.80
CA TYR A 56 4.46 1.39 -11.07
C TYR A 56 5.92 0.97 -11.16
N GLU A 57 6.76 1.81 -11.74
CA GLU A 57 8.20 1.59 -11.87
C GLU A 57 8.99 2.67 -11.14
N ILE A 58 10.03 2.30 -10.41
CA ILE A 58 10.96 3.21 -9.72
C ILE A 58 12.12 3.52 -10.67
N GLU A 59 12.70 4.73 -10.62
CA GLU A 59 13.81 5.19 -11.49
C GLU A 59 15.03 4.24 -11.59
N ASN A 60 15.19 3.29 -10.67
CA ASN A 60 16.20 2.23 -10.73
C ASN A 60 15.70 0.92 -11.41
N LYS A 61 14.66 1.01 -12.25
CA LYS A 61 13.99 -0.11 -12.93
C LYS A 61 13.38 -1.17 -12.00
N THR A 62 13.13 -0.82 -10.74
CA THR A 62 12.36 -1.69 -9.85
C THR A 62 10.89 -1.60 -10.22
N LYS A 63 10.26 -2.71 -10.58
CA LYS A 63 8.83 -2.79 -10.86
C LYS A 63 8.09 -3.13 -9.57
N VAL A 64 6.97 -2.45 -9.33
CA VAL A 64 6.10 -2.71 -8.20
C VAL A 64 4.70 -3.02 -8.71
N GLU A 65 4.13 -4.10 -8.20
CA GLU A 65 2.75 -4.50 -8.41
C GLU A 65 2.07 -4.58 -7.04
N LEU A 66 0.92 -3.94 -6.86
CA LEU A 66 0.13 -3.98 -5.64
C LEU A 66 -1.27 -4.46 -5.98
N HIS A 67 -1.70 -5.54 -5.34
CA HIS A 67 -2.97 -6.20 -5.59
C HIS A 67 -3.86 -6.12 -4.37
N LEU A 68 -5.09 -5.65 -4.55
CA LEU A 68 -6.16 -5.69 -3.56
C LEU A 68 -7.11 -6.83 -3.91
N LEU A 69 -7.25 -7.78 -2.99
CA LEU A 69 -7.99 -9.03 -3.14
C LEU A 69 -9.05 -9.11 -2.05
N ASN A 70 -10.33 -9.15 -2.41
CA ASN A 70 -11.41 -9.21 -1.44
C ASN A 70 -12.22 -10.49 -1.58
N ASP A 71 -12.57 -11.10 -0.44
CA ASP A 71 -13.63 -12.11 -0.33
C ASP A 71 -14.69 -11.58 0.65
N SER A 72 -15.80 -11.11 0.09
CA SER A 72 -16.93 -10.60 0.87
C SER A 72 -17.72 -11.70 1.60
N ASN A 73 -17.60 -12.96 1.18
CA ASN A 73 -18.25 -14.08 1.87
C ASN A 73 -17.50 -14.46 3.15
N SER A 74 -16.19 -14.25 3.16
CA SER A 74 -15.31 -14.57 4.30
C SER A 74 -14.83 -13.33 5.05
N LEU A 75 -15.21 -12.14 4.58
CA LEU A 75 -14.87 -10.83 5.14
C LEU A 75 -13.35 -10.65 5.28
N VAL A 76 -12.65 -11.01 4.20
CA VAL A 76 -11.20 -10.92 4.08
C VAL A 76 -10.86 -9.88 3.01
N SER A 77 -10.02 -8.93 3.36
CA SER A 77 -9.38 -8.03 2.38
C SER A 77 -7.87 -8.19 2.49
N LEU A 78 -7.22 -8.61 1.40
CA LEU A 78 -5.78 -8.85 1.32
C LEU A 78 -5.15 -7.85 0.36
N THR A 79 -4.16 -7.12 0.85
CA THR A 79 -3.22 -6.37 0.02
C THR A 79 -1.93 -7.18 -0.14
N TYR A 80 -1.60 -7.51 -1.39
CA TYR A 80 -0.41 -8.27 -1.75
C TYR A 80 0.47 -7.45 -2.71
N GLY A 81 1.70 -7.17 -2.30
CA GLY A 81 2.68 -6.42 -3.07
C GLY A 81 3.80 -7.29 -3.60
N VAL A 82 4.29 -7.00 -4.79
CA VAL A 82 5.46 -7.64 -5.41
C VAL A 82 6.39 -6.56 -5.92
N LEU A 83 7.63 -6.55 -5.42
CA LEU A 83 8.70 -5.73 -5.97
C LEU A 83 9.64 -6.64 -6.76
N THR A 84 9.90 -6.31 -8.02
CA THR A 84 10.89 -6.98 -8.87
C THR A 84 12.03 -6.01 -9.14
N PHE A 85 13.22 -6.31 -8.62
CA PHE A 85 14.43 -5.50 -8.81
C PHE A 85 15.05 -5.76 -10.20
N GLU A 86 15.90 -4.83 -10.67
CA GLU A 86 16.60 -4.96 -11.96
C GLU A 86 17.43 -6.24 -12.07
N ASP A 87 17.99 -6.72 -10.96
CA ASP A 87 18.76 -7.97 -10.88
C ASP A 87 17.90 -9.24 -10.80
N GLY A 88 16.57 -9.11 -10.91
CA GLY A 88 15.62 -10.22 -10.87
C GLY A 88 15.26 -10.71 -9.47
N ARG A 89 15.82 -10.11 -8.40
CA ARG A 89 15.34 -10.37 -7.04
C ARG A 89 13.88 -9.95 -6.91
N ILE A 90 13.14 -10.68 -6.07
CA ILE A 90 11.74 -10.37 -5.77
C ILE A 90 11.57 -10.21 -4.26
N LEU A 91 10.85 -9.17 -3.86
CA LEU A 91 10.37 -8.99 -2.48
C LEU A 91 8.85 -9.01 -2.49
N ASP A 92 8.27 -9.92 -1.72
CA ASP A 92 6.82 -9.99 -1.53
C ASP A 92 6.40 -9.17 -0.29
N TYR A 93 5.19 -8.67 -0.30
CA TYR A 93 4.57 -7.94 0.79
C TYR A 93 3.14 -8.43 0.97
N ALA A 94 2.69 -8.63 2.20
CA ALA A 94 1.36 -9.13 2.45
C ALA A 94 0.76 -8.55 3.74
N LYS A 95 -0.43 -7.98 3.62
CA LYS A 95 -1.24 -7.45 4.72
C LYS A 95 -2.70 -7.79 4.50
N ALA A 96 -3.36 -8.37 5.49
CA ALA A 96 -4.77 -8.71 5.44
C ALA A 96 -5.57 -8.04 6.56
N LEU A 97 -6.76 -7.55 6.23
CA LEU A 97 -7.80 -7.14 7.17
C LEU A 97 -8.85 -8.24 7.25
N LEU A 98 -9.12 -8.69 8.47
CA LEU A 98 -9.95 -9.86 8.77
C LEU A 98 -11.07 -9.44 9.71
N VAL A 99 -12.33 -9.69 9.33
CA VAL A 99 -13.47 -9.46 10.22
C VAL A 99 -13.90 -10.76 10.88
N LYS A 100 -14.03 -10.77 12.20
CA LYS A 100 -14.53 -11.92 12.98
C LYS A 100 -15.48 -11.47 14.07
N GLN A 101 -16.55 -12.23 14.28
CA GLN A 101 -17.43 -12.06 15.43
C GLN A 101 -16.76 -12.67 16.67
N GLU A 102 -16.65 -11.92 17.76
CA GLU A 102 -16.29 -12.45 19.09
C GLU A 102 -17.31 -11.98 20.13
N GLY A 103 -18.21 -12.86 20.54
CA GLY A 103 -19.35 -12.50 21.39
C GLY A 103 -20.36 -11.62 20.63
N GLU A 104 -20.75 -10.50 21.23
CA GLU A 104 -21.68 -9.53 20.63
C GLU A 104 -20.99 -8.50 19.72
N GLN A 105 -19.65 -8.46 19.71
CA GLN A 105 -18.88 -7.47 18.96
C GLN A 105 -18.25 -8.07 17.71
N SER A 106 -18.14 -7.24 16.66
CA SER A 106 -17.28 -7.54 15.52
C SER A 106 -15.89 -6.99 15.76
N ILE A 107 -14.88 -7.70 15.26
CA ILE A 107 -13.50 -7.30 15.38
C ILE A 107 -12.85 -7.30 14.02
N ILE A 108 -12.15 -6.21 13.72
CA ILE A 108 -11.24 -6.11 12.59
C ILE A 108 -9.83 -6.35 13.12
N LYS A 109 -9.15 -7.39 12.61
CA LYS A 109 -7.73 -7.62 12.87
C LYS A 109 -6.90 -7.38 11.62
N GLN A 110 -5.72 -6.81 11.81
CA GLN A 110 -4.72 -6.69 10.75
C GLN A 110 -3.67 -7.77 10.93
N LEU A 111 -3.54 -8.65 9.94
CA LEU A 111 -2.49 -9.66 9.83
C LEU A 111 -1.43 -9.13 8.85
N GLU A 112 -0.17 -9.07 9.25
CA GLU A 112 0.91 -8.55 8.42
C GLU A 112 2.09 -9.51 8.42
N PHE A 113 2.72 -9.70 7.26
CA PHE A 113 3.99 -10.41 7.19
C PHE A 113 5.14 -9.50 7.62
N LYS A 114 5.82 -9.87 8.71
CA LYS A 114 7.03 -9.20 9.16
C LYS A 114 8.24 -9.79 8.48
N GLN A 115 8.86 -8.99 7.61
CA GLN A 115 10.03 -9.40 6.84
C GLN A 115 11.24 -9.76 7.72
N ASP A 116 11.35 -9.20 8.93
CA ASP A 116 12.52 -9.39 9.80
C ASP A 116 12.45 -10.73 10.54
N THR A 117 11.27 -11.07 11.04
CA THR A 117 11.00 -12.31 11.78
C THR A 117 10.56 -13.44 10.85
N LYS A 118 10.17 -13.14 9.61
CA LYS A 118 9.54 -14.07 8.66
C LYS A 118 8.28 -14.72 9.24
N THR A 119 7.53 -13.97 10.04
CA THR A 119 6.27 -14.43 10.65
C THR A 119 5.10 -13.53 10.31
N PHE A 120 3.90 -14.11 10.35
CA PHE A 120 2.68 -13.32 10.34
C PHE A 120 2.33 -12.87 11.74
N GLU A 121 2.07 -11.58 11.90
CA GLU A 121 1.74 -10.98 13.18
C GLU A 121 0.41 -10.24 13.10
N ILE A 122 -0.37 -10.32 14.17
CA ILE A 122 -1.53 -9.47 14.36
C ILE A 122 -1.05 -8.13 14.92
N THR A 123 -1.13 -7.08 14.12
CA THR A 123 -0.56 -5.76 14.43
C THR A 123 -1.60 -4.74 14.87
N ASN A 124 -2.89 -5.02 14.66
CA ASN A 124 -3.96 -4.15 15.08
C ASN A 124 -5.25 -4.92 15.42
N TYR A 125 -6.05 -4.31 16.28
CA TYR A 125 -7.34 -4.79 16.72
C TYR A 125 -8.30 -3.61 16.87
N GLU A 126 -9.38 -3.62 16.10
CA GLU A 126 -10.46 -2.64 16.20
C GLU A 126 -11.75 -3.37 16.58
N LYS A 127 -12.36 -2.98 17.70
CA LYS A 127 -13.73 -3.39 18.04
C LYS A 127 -14.70 -2.51 17.29
N VAL A 128 -15.67 -3.15 16.67
CA VAL A 128 -16.81 -2.51 16.04
C VAL A 128 -18.04 -3.04 16.78
N GLU A 129 -18.79 -2.13 17.41
CA GLU A 129 -20.01 -2.50 18.15
C GLU A 129 -21.13 -3.02 17.24
N ASP A 130 -20.98 -2.83 15.93
CA ASP A 130 -21.90 -3.28 14.92
C ASP A 130 -21.65 -4.72 14.43
N SER A 131 -22.58 -5.19 13.59
CA SER A 131 -22.48 -6.46 12.88
C SER A 131 -21.23 -6.56 11.99
N GLN A 132 -20.84 -7.79 11.65
CA GLN A 132 -19.68 -8.03 10.79
C GLN A 132 -19.83 -7.38 9.40
N ILE A 133 -21.06 -7.22 8.92
CA ILE A 133 -21.37 -6.56 7.64
C ILE A 133 -21.02 -5.07 7.71
N VAL A 134 -21.28 -4.40 8.83
CA VAL A 134 -20.92 -2.99 9.03
C VAL A 134 -19.41 -2.84 9.15
N ALA A 135 -18.75 -3.72 9.91
CA ALA A 135 -17.29 -3.76 10.01
C ALA A 135 -16.65 -3.95 8.62
N TRP A 136 -17.16 -4.90 7.82
CA TRP A 136 -16.72 -5.13 6.44
C TRP A 136 -16.96 -3.93 5.53
N SER A 137 -18.14 -3.32 5.60
CA SER A 137 -18.45 -2.11 4.83
C SER A 137 -17.48 -0.99 5.15
N SER A 138 -17.07 -0.84 6.41
CA SER A 138 -16.05 0.14 6.81
C SER A 138 -14.67 -0.16 6.22
N ILE A 139 -14.29 -1.44 6.05
CA ILE A 139 -13.03 -1.82 5.37
C ILE A 139 -13.10 -1.44 3.91
N MET A 140 -14.20 -1.79 3.25
CA MET A 140 -14.39 -1.50 1.83
C MET A 140 -14.44 0.00 1.57
N GLU A 141 -15.06 0.77 2.45
CA GLU A 141 -15.05 2.22 2.40
C GLU A 141 -13.61 2.76 2.50
N ARG A 142 -12.81 2.34 3.49
CA ARG A 142 -11.40 2.78 3.64
C ARG A 142 -10.57 2.48 2.39
N ASN A 143 -10.72 1.28 1.83
CA ASN A 143 -9.98 0.86 0.63
C ASN A 143 -10.36 1.65 -0.63
N ASN A 144 -11.56 2.25 -0.67
CA ASN A 144 -12.04 3.03 -1.82
C ASN A 144 -11.95 4.56 -1.59
N ASN A 145 -11.95 5.03 -0.34
CA ASN A 145 -12.03 6.45 0.01
C ASN A 145 -10.70 7.20 -0.08
N ASP A 146 -9.58 6.50 -0.25
CA ASP A 146 -8.28 7.16 -0.42
C ASP A 146 -8.16 7.90 -1.77
N GLY A 147 -9.12 7.69 -2.68
CA GLY A 147 -9.25 8.35 -3.97
C GLY A 147 -8.26 7.89 -5.03
N LEU A 148 -7.24 7.10 -4.64
CA LEU A 148 -6.15 6.68 -5.52
C LEU A 148 -6.66 5.78 -6.64
N LEU A 149 -7.33 4.68 -6.29
CA LEU A 149 -7.89 3.75 -7.27
C LEU A 149 -8.88 4.45 -8.19
N LYS A 150 -9.80 5.23 -7.63
CA LYS A 150 -10.82 5.95 -8.40
C LYS A 150 -10.22 6.94 -9.41
N GLU A 151 -9.19 7.69 -9.00
CA GLU A 151 -8.55 8.65 -9.88
C GLU A 151 -7.76 7.95 -10.99
N LEU A 152 -7.06 6.85 -10.67
CA LEU A 152 -6.39 6.02 -11.66
C LEU A 152 -7.39 5.37 -12.64
N GLU A 153 -8.56 4.94 -12.18
CA GLU A 153 -9.64 4.39 -13.02
C GLU A 153 -10.14 5.45 -14.00
N THR A 154 -10.34 6.68 -13.51
CA THR A 154 -10.82 7.83 -14.29
C THR A 154 -9.79 8.32 -15.30
N ALA A 155 -8.49 8.22 -14.99
CA ALA A 155 -7.40 8.67 -15.85
C ALA A 155 -7.13 7.76 -17.06
N GLY A 156 -7.88 6.68 -17.25
CA GLY A 156 -7.75 5.81 -18.42
C GLY A 156 -6.64 4.77 -18.31
N GLN A 157 -6.48 4.17 -17.13
CA GLN A 157 -5.59 3.03 -16.79
C GLN A 157 -4.08 3.34 -16.70
N THR A 158 -3.56 4.34 -17.41
CA THR A 158 -2.14 4.71 -17.28
C THR A 158 -2.01 6.22 -17.14
N ILE A 159 -1.63 6.70 -15.95
CA ILE A 159 -1.17 8.08 -15.87
C ILE A 159 0.26 8.06 -16.42
N GLY A 160 0.44 8.70 -17.58
CA GLY A 160 1.67 8.63 -18.37
C GLY A 160 2.93 8.93 -17.55
N THR A 161 4.09 8.54 -18.09
CA THR A 161 5.41 8.47 -17.44
C THR A 161 5.96 9.74 -16.79
N GLN A 162 5.19 10.82 -16.80
CA GLN A 162 5.50 12.09 -16.18
C GLN A 162 4.71 12.32 -14.88
N ALA A 163 3.71 11.49 -14.53
CA ALA A 163 2.66 11.89 -13.60
C ALA A 163 2.79 11.42 -12.14
N PHE A 164 3.90 10.81 -11.73
CA PHE A 164 4.12 10.49 -10.31
C PHE A 164 5.54 10.80 -9.86
N GLY A 165 6.53 10.55 -10.71
CA GLY A 165 7.92 10.97 -10.47
C GLY A 165 8.04 12.48 -10.34
N ASP A 166 7.08 13.23 -10.87
CA ASP A 166 7.01 14.68 -10.84
C ASP A 166 5.71 15.23 -10.25
N PHE A 167 4.76 14.40 -9.80
CA PHE A 167 3.47 14.87 -9.27
C PHE A 167 3.05 14.12 -8.00
N CYS A 168 1.94 14.57 -7.41
CA CYS A 168 1.42 14.00 -6.18
C CYS A 168 0.61 12.77 -6.42
N LEU A 169 0.65 11.86 -5.44
CA LEU A 169 -0.12 10.63 -5.45
C LEU A 169 -1.59 10.93 -5.77
N PRO A 170 -2.17 10.24 -6.77
CA PRO A 170 -3.56 10.45 -7.14
C PRO A 170 -4.51 10.24 -5.95
N GLY A 171 -5.68 10.87 -6.03
CA GLY A 171 -6.64 11.00 -4.95
C GLY A 171 -6.57 12.36 -4.28
N GLY A 172 -5.72 13.29 -4.73
CA GLY A 172 -5.58 14.63 -4.14
C GLY A 172 -4.63 14.70 -2.95
N TYR A 173 -3.67 13.77 -2.83
CA TYR A 173 -2.56 13.92 -1.88
C TYR A 173 -1.74 15.15 -2.22
N GLN A 174 -1.26 15.84 -1.19
CA GLN A 174 -0.60 17.14 -1.35
C GLN A 174 0.91 17.08 -1.11
N TYR A 175 1.37 16.02 -0.43
CA TYR A 175 2.74 15.87 0.03
C TYR A 175 3.36 14.52 -0.38
N CYS A 176 2.56 13.53 -0.79
CA CYS A 176 3.10 12.25 -1.26
C CYS A 176 3.55 12.32 -2.73
N GLY A 177 4.80 12.74 -2.99
CA GLY A 177 5.40 12.73 -4.34
C GLY A 177 6.64 13.63 -4.45
N LYS A 178 7.51 13.41 -5.45
CA LYS A 178 8.84 14.08 -5.54
C LYS A 178 8.76 15.60 -5.70
N LYS A 179 7.71 16.12 -6.36
CA LYS A 179 7.48 17.58 -6.54
C LYS A 179 6.22 18.06 -5.82
N CYS A 180 5.93 17.43 -4.67
CA CYS A 180 4.81 17.77 -3.81
C CYS A 180 5.25 18.57 -2.60
N GLY A 181 4.26 19.07 -1.87
CA GLY A 181 4.46 19.86 -0.67
C GLY A 181 4.89 21.31 -0.90
N ASN A 182 5.45 21.92 0.15
CA ASN A 182 5.77 23.35 0.20
C ASN A 182 7.12 23.65 -0.45
N CYS A 183 7.28 23.36 -1.75
CA CYS A 183 8.51 23.67 -2.46
C CYS A 183 8.30 24.77 -3.52
N LYS A 184 9.29 25.67 -3.64
CA LYS A 184 9.24 26.82 -4.56
C LYS A 184 9.16 26.41 -6.04
N THR A 185 9.52 25.16 -6.34
CA THR A 185 9.56 24.58 -7.69
C THR A 185 8.50 23.48 -7.88
N CYS A 186 7.53 23.37 -6.96
CA CYS A 186 6.47 22.37 -7.02
C CYS A 186 5.48 22.77 -8.11
N THR A 187 5.63 22.21 -9.31
CA THR A 187 4.75 22.48 -10.46
C THR A 187 3.50 21.59 -10.49
N ALA A 188 3.37 20.69 -9.53
CA ALA A 188 2.40 19.59 -9.55
C ALA A 188 1.14 19.78 -8.70
N GLY A 189 0.94 20.95 -8.10
CA GLY A 189 -0.26 21.24 -7.30
C GLY A 189 -0.23 20.69 -5.87
N GLY A 190 0.95 20.43 -5.30
CA GLY A 190 1.12 20.11 -3.88
C GLY A 190 1.21 21.34 -2.96
N GLY A 191 1.30 21.12 -1.65
CA GLY A 191 1.41 22.20 -0.64
C GLY A 191 0.07 22.75 -0.13
N GLY A 192 -1.05 22.10 -0.47
CA GLY A 192 -2.37 22.37 0.11
C GLY A 192 -2.54 21.84 1.55
N ALA A 193 -3.78 21.80 2.01
CA ALA A 193 -4.12 21.19 3.29
C ALA A 193 -3.81 19.69 3.28
N ILE A 194 -3.24 19.17 4.37
CA ILE A 194 -2.98 17.73 4.53
C ILE A 194 -4.29 16.97 4.34
N LYS A 195 -4.33 16.06 3.37
CA LYS A 195 -5.55 15.31 3.03
C LYS A 195 -5.98 14.38 4.17
N ASN A 196 -5.05 13.57 4.67
CA ASN A 196 -5.26 12.54 5.67
C ASN A 196 -3.93 12.23 6.39
N LYS A 197 -3.94 11.29 7.35
CA LYS A 197 -2.72 10.90 8.09
C LYS A 197 -1.60 10.34 7.21
N VAL A 198 -1.93 9.67 6.10
CA VAL A 198 -0.93 9.17 5.14
C VAL A 198 -0.22 10.35 4.47
N ASP A 199 -0.98 11.34 4.02
CA ASP A 199 -0.44 12.59 3.47
C ASP A 199 0.39 13.36 4.51
N GLY A 200 -0.04 13.32 5.78
CA GLY A 200 0.72 13.87 6.91
C GLY A 200 2.06 13.17 7.14
N CYS A 201 2.14 11.85 6.95
CA CYS A 201 3.41 11.12 6.98
C CYS A 201 4.35 11.60 5.86
N CYS A 202 3.82 11.82 4.66
CA CYS A 202 4.60 12.36 3.53
C CYS A 202 5.08 13.79 3.81
N TYR A 203 4.25 14.64 4.40
CA TYR A 203 4.68 15.98 4.84
C TYR A 203 5.88 15.94 5.80
N ILE A 204 5.83 15.08 6.82
CA ILE A 204 6.93 14.91 7.77
C ILE A 204 8.20 14.41 7.06
N HIS A 205 8.05 13.52 6.09
CA HIS A 205 9.15 13.00 5.28
C HIS A 205 9.82 14.09 4.43
N ASP A 206 9.04 14.94 3.77
CA ASP A 206 9.55 16.09 3.02
C ASP A 206 10.35 17.04 3.93
N GLU A 207 9.83 17.33 5.13
CA GLU A 207 10.54 18.13 6.13
C GLU A 207 11.84 17.46 6.62
N CYS A 208 11.88 16.14 6.70
CA CYS A 208 13.09 15.38 6.99
C CYS A 208 14.11 15.51 5.85
N TYR A 209 13.67 15.42 4.59
CA TYR A 209 14.52 15.54 3.40
C TYR A 209 15.18 16.92 3.26
N LYS A 210 14.54 17.97 3.77
CA LYS A 210 15.11 19.33 3.86
C LYS A 210 16.29 19.42 4.82
N LYS A 211 16.30 18.58 5.87
CA LYS A 211 17.32 18.57 6.93
C LYS A 211 18.45 17.59 6.66
N HIS A 212 18.19 16.54 5.87
CA HIS A 212 19.15 15.48 5.60
C HIS A 212 19.46 15.36 4.12
N SER A 213 20.71 15.63 3.72
CA SER A 213 21.20 15.45 2.35
C SER A 213 21.91 14.10 2.12
N THR A 214 22.18 13.35 3.19
CA THR A 214 22.83 12.04 3.15
C THR A 214 22.17 11.06 4.11
N LYS A 215 22.30 9.77 3.84
CA LYS A 215 21.71 8.66 4.63
C LYS A 215 20.20 8.81 4.77
N ARG A 216 19.52 9.26 3.71
CA ARG A 216 18.06 9.53 3.70
C ARG A 216 17.25 8.28 3.99
N CYS A 217 17.74 7.11 3.58
CA CYS A 217 17.12 5.85 3.93
C CYS A 217 17.04 5.61 5.44
N ALA A 218 18.15 5.81 6.15
CA ALA A 218 18.21 5.62 7.59
C ALA A 218 17.49 6.73 8.37
N ASN A 219 17.59 7.98 7.90
CA ASN A 219 17.10 9.14 8.63
C ASN A 219 15.63 9.46 8.37
N CYS A 220 15.12 9.16 7.17
CA CYS A 220 13.81 9.64 6.71
C CYS A 220 12.93 8.52 6.15
N ASP A 221 13.42 7.72 5.20
CA ASP A 221 12.57 6.79 4.45
C ASP A 221 12.02 5.65 5.33
N ARG A 222 12.84 5.09 6.22
CA ARG A 222 12.39 4.09 7.20
C ARG A 222 11.34 4.65 8.16
N ALA A 223 11.50 5.90 8.58
CA ALA A 223 10.51 6.57 9.42
C ALA A 223 9.19 6.79 8.67
N LEU A 224 9.25 7.12 7.37
CA LEU A 224 8.07 7.20 6.51
C LEU A 224 7.37 5.84 6.38
N ILE A 225 8.10 4.76 6.08
CA ILE A 225 7.55 3.40 5.99
C ILE A 225 6.84 3.03 7.30
N SER A 226 7.47 3.30 8.45
CA SER A 226 6.87 3.08 9.77
C SER A 226 5.62 3.93 10.00
N CYS A 227 5.65 5.20 9.57
CA CYS A 227 4.53 6.13 9.71
C CYS A 227 3.33 5.66 8.89
N VAL A 228 3.49 5.35 7.59
CA VAL A 228 2.36 4.94 6.74
C VAL A 228 1.86 3.54 7.07
N SER A 229 2.74 2.66 7.56
CA SER A 229 2.37 1.30 7.99
C SER A 229 1.71 1.26 9.37
N ASN A 230 1.77 2.35 10.14
CA ASN A 230 1.10 2.44 11.42
C ASN A 230 -0.41 2.21 11.23
N PRO A 231 -1.06 1.32 12.01
CA PRO A 231 -2.47 1.00 11.79
C PRO A 231 -3.44 2.18 11.83
N ILE A 232 -3.14 3.22 12.63
CA ILE A 232 -3.97 4.42 12.74
C ILE A 232 -3.87 5.28 11.48
N ASN A 233 -2.66 5.38 10.91
CA ASN A 233 -2.42 6.17 9.70
C ASN A 233 -2.87 5.40 8.45
N HIS A 234 -2.49 4.12 8.35
CA HIS A 234 -2.84 3.19 7.27
C HIS A 234 -4.35 3.15 7.04
N ARG A 235 -5.15 3.15 8.12
CA ARG A 235 -6.61 3.14 8.07
C ARG A 235 -7.22 4.24 7.19
N GLU A 236 -6.58 5.41 7.09
CA GLU A 236 -7.13 6.55 6.32
C GLU A 236 -6.79 6.53 4.84
N GLY A 237 -5.90 5.64 4.41
CA GLY A 237 -5.60 5.41 3.01
C GLY A 237 -4.77 4.15 2.80
N PRO A 238 -5.38 2.95 2.91
CA PRO A 238 -4.64 1.68 2.92
C PRO A 238 -3.80 1.45 1.67
N ILE A 239 -4.39 1.68 0.48
CA ILE A 239 -3.73 1.41 -0.80
C ILE A 239 -2.61 2.41 -1.04
N ALA A 240 -2.88 3.70 -0.82
CA ALA A 240 -1.88 4.75 -0.81
C ALA A 240 -0.72 4.46 0.16
N ALA A 241 -1.02 4.07 1.40
CA ALA A 241 -0.01 3.77 2.41
C ALA A 241 0.86 2.59 2.02
N ASP A 242 0.28 1.50 1.50
CA ASP A 242 1.02 0.32 1.08
C ASP A 242 1.84 0.60 -0.19
N ALA A 243 1.32 1.38 -1.14
CA ALA A 243 2.10 1.85 -2.30
C ALA A 243 3.30 2.71 -1.87
N VAL A 244 3.11 3.66 -0.95
CA VAL A 244 4.21 4.47 -0.42
C VAL A 244 5.23 3.58 0.30
N ALA A 245 4.78 2.66 1.16
CA ALA A 245 5.67 1.73 1.86
C ALA A 245 6.52 0.92 0.88
N LEU A 246 5.91 0.29 -0.13
CA LEU A 246 6.62 -0.53 -1.11
C LEU A 246 7.61 0.28 -1.94
N PHE A 247 7.24 1.51 -2.34
CA PHE A 247 8.17 2.39 -3.05
C PHE A 247 9.45 2.60 -2.23
N PHE A 248 9.33 2.95 -0.96
CA PHE A 248 10.50 3.21 -0.10
C PHE A 248 11.23 1.93 0.32
N MET A 249 10.55 0.79 0.43
CA MET A 249 11.20 -0.53 0.60
C MET A 249 12.08 -0.88 -0.60
N GLY A 250 11.60 -0.62 -1.83
CA GLY A 250 12.37 -0.81 -3.06
C GLY A 250 13.54 0.16 -3.18
N LYS A 251 13.30 1.45 -2.90
CA LYS A 251 14.31 2.52 -2.94
C LYS A 251 15.47 2.26 -1.98
N CYS A 252 15.18 1.89 -0.75
CA CYS A 252 16.22 1.72 0.27
C CYS A 252 16.91 0.37 0.22
N GLY A 253 16.41 -0.56 -0.60
CA GLY A 253 16.78 -1.96 -0.56
C GLY A 253 16.48 -2.49 0.84
N TYR A 254 15.30 -3.09 1.05
CA TYR A 254 14.88 -3.55 2.38
C TYR A 254 16.03 -4.24 3.14
N VAL A 255 16.56 -3.54 4.14
CA VAL A 255 17.43 -4.09 5.17
C VAL A 255 16.64 -3.90 6.45
N PRO A 256 16.30 -4.99 7.17
CA PRO A 256 15.71 -4.96 8.51
C PRO A 256 16.26 -3.84 9.39
#